data_AF-A0A0M2PQI2-F1
#
_entry.id   AF-A0A0M2PQI2-F1
#
_cell.length_a   1.000
_cell.length_b   1.000
_cell.length_c   1.000
_cell.angle_alpha   90.00
_cell.angle_beta   90.00
_cell.angle_gamma   90.00
#
_symmetry.space_group_name_H-M   'P 1'
#
loop_
_entity.id
_entity.type
_entity.pdbx_description
1 polymer ?
#
loop_
_entity_poly.entity_id
_entity_poly.type
_entity_poly.pdbx_seq_one_letter_code
_entity_poly.pdbx_strand_id
1 'polypeptide(L)'
;MKVNLLELPDREKRIFDQITKLKIREKQMLWYLIKKTNIEGIALYPMIEKEMIPLIKQEFIAINEIYEGEGFSFFILQKAPYLLRQLKKLGKIG
;
A
#
# COMPACT_ATOMS: atom_id res chain seq x y z
N MET A 1 6.21 13.21 -8.99
CA MET A 1 6.33 12.68 -7.60
C MET A 1 7.80 12.48 -7.29
N LYS A 2 8.33 13.02 -6.19
CA LYS A 2 9.67 12.64 -5.73
C LYS A 2 9.55 12.04 -4.33
N VAL A 3 9.49 10.72 -4.28
CA VAL A 3 9.83 9.97 -3.06
C VAL A 3 11.32 10.23 -2.82
N ASN A 4 11.71 10.58 -1.60
CA ASN A 4 13.13 10.76 -1.31
C ASN A 4 13.76 9.37 -1.14
N LEU A 5 14.25 8.81 -2.25
CA LEU A 5 14.86 7.49 -2.28
C LEU A 5 16.08 7.38 -1.38
N LEU A 6 16.78 8.49 -1.08
CA LEU A 6 17.94 8.50 -0.19
C LEU A 6 17.58 8.17 1.26
N GLU A 7 16.33 8.43 1.67
CA GLU A 7 15.82 8.18 3.02
C GLU A 7 15.18 6.80 3.19
N LEU A 8 15.07 6.01 2.10
CA LEU A 8 14.51 4.67 2.18
C LEU A 8 15.59 3.63 2.49
N PRO A 9 15.33 2.66 3.39
CA PRO A 9 16.14 1.47 3.50
C PRO A 9 16.25 0.74 2.16
N ASP A 10 17.37 0.09 1.86
CA ASP A 10 17.58 -0.57 0.57
C ASP A 10 16.53 -1.64 0.24
N ARG A 11 16.02 -2.32 1.26
CA ARG A 11 14.90 -3.27 1.12
C ARG A 11 13.64 -2.58 0.61
N GLU A 12 13.35 -1.37 1.07
CA GLU A 12 12.16 -0.62 0.70
C GLU A 12 12.31 0.08 -0.65
N LYS A 13 13.54 0.44 -1.05
CA LYS A 13 13.82 0.88 -2.43
C LYS A 13 13.41 -0.18 -3.45
N ARG A 14 13.73 -1.45 -3.20
CA ARG A 14 13.32 -2.57 -4.07
C ARG A 14 11.80 -2.70 -4.16
N ILE A 15 11.09 -2.54 -3.04
CA ILE A 15 9.63 -2.56 -3.00
C ILE A 15 9.06 -1.38 -3.81
N PHE A 16 9.65 -0.19 -3.69
CA PHE A 16 9.28 0.96 -4.52
C PHE A 16 9.49 0.67 -6.02
N ASP A 17 10.64 0.10 -6.39
CA ASP A 17 10.93 -0.29 -7.77
C ASP A 17 9.89 -1.29 -8.31
N GLN A 18 9.44 -2.23 -7.49
CA GLN A 18 8.36 -3.16 -7.89
C GLN A 18 7.02 -2.43 -8.05
N ILE A 19 6.68 -1.49 -7.16
CA ILE A 19 5.48 -0.64 -7.29
C ILE A 19 5.51 0.16 -8.60
N THR A 20 6.68 0.66 -9.02
CA THR A 20 6.80 1.38 -10.30
C THR A 20 6.50 0.51 -11.52
N LYS A 21 6.57 -0.83 -11.39
CA LYS A 21 6.28 -1.80 -12.46
C LYS A 21 4.82 -2.27 -12.49
N LEU A 22 4.02 -1.93 -11.47
CA LEU A 22 2.59 -2.24 -11.45
C LEU A 22 1.84 -1.61 -12.63
N LYS A 23 0.75 -2.27 -13.05
CA LYS A 23 -0.18 -1.72 -14.04
C LYS A 23 -0.87 -0.48 -13.49
N ILE A 24 -1.37 0.37 -14.38
CA ILE A 24 -1.98 1.65 -13.98
C ILE A 24 -3.12 1.47 -12.97
N ARG A 25 -3.99 0.46 -13.17
CA ARG A 25 -5.11 0.19 -12.26
C ARG A 25 -4.67 -0.37 -10.90
N GLU A 26 -3.65 -1.21 -10.89
CA GLU A 26 -3.04 -1.73 -9.65
C GLU A 26 -2.38 -0.60 -8.85
N LYS A 27 -1.69 0.32 -9.53
CA LYS A 27 -1.13 1.54 -8.90
C LYS A 27 -2.22 2.42 -8.32
N GLN A 28 -3.31 2.64 -9.06
CA GLN A 28 -4.45 3.42 -8.59
C GLN A 28 -5.09 2.78 -7.36
N MET A 29 -5.30 1.46 -7.37
CA MET A 29 -5.83 0.72 -6.24
C MET A 29 -4.90 0.81 -5.02
N LEU A 30 -3.60 0.55 -5.19
CA LEU A 30 -2.63 0.67 -4.11
C LEU A 30 -2.59 2.09 -3.55
N TRP A 31 -2.62 3.10 -4.42
CA TRP A 31 -2.63 4.52 -4.01
C TRP A 31 -3.89 4.90 -3.23
N TYR A 32 -5.05 4.40 -3.67
CA TYR A 32 -6.31 4.56 -2.94
C TYR A 32 -6.20 3.99 -1.52
N LEU A 33 -5.70 2.75 -1.40
CA LEU A 33 -5.53 2.09 -0.11
C LEU A 33 -4.53 2.83 0.78
N ILE A 34 -3.41 3.32 0.22
CA ILE A 34 -2.43 4.16 0.94
C ILE A 34 -3.06 5.44 1.50
N LYS A 35 -3.95 6.09 0.72
CA LYS A 35 -4.67 7.29 1.18
C LYS A 35 -5.64 6.99 2.32
N LYS A 36 -6.27 5.81 2.31
CA LYS A 36 -7.23 5.37 3.31
C LYS A 36 -6.59 4.70 4.54
N THR A 37 -5.28 4.51 4.53
CA THR A 37 -4.59 3.81 5.61
C THR A 37 -4.56 4.63 6.91
N ASN A 38 -4.76 4.00 8.06
CA ASN A 38 -4.62 4.61 9.38
C ASN A 38 -3.14 4.78 9.81
N ILE A 39 -2.87 5.09 11.08
CA ILE A 39 -1.49 5.25 11.60
C ILE A 39 -0.73 3.92 11.72
N GLU A 40 -1.45 2.80 11.80
CA GLU A 40 -0.91 1.44 11.97
C GLU A 40 -0.64 0.75 10.63
N GLY A 41 -0.93 1.41 9.51
CA GLY A 41 -0.77 0.81 8.20
C GLY A 41 -1.95 -0.07 7.77
N ILE A 42 -3.13 0.11 8.38
CA ILE A 42 -4.34 -0.64 8.07
C ILE A 42 -5.32 0.20 7.23
N ALA A 43 -5.88 -0.38 6.16
CA ALA A 43 -6.98 0.20 5.40
C ALA A 43 -8.18 -0.75 5.36
N LEU A 44 -9.39 -0.21 5.51
CA LEU A 44 -10.64 -0.96 5.35
C LEU A 44 -11.18 -0.79 3.93
N TYR A 45 -11.77 -1.85 3.39
CA TYR A 45 -12.39 -1.83 2.07
C TYR A 45 -13.59 -2.79 1.98
N PRO A 46 -14.69 -2.44 1.30
CA PRO A 46 -15.92 -3.25 1.33
C PRO A 46 -15.79 -4.66 0.69
N MET A 47 -14.99 -4.81 -0.36
CA MET A 47 -14.86 -6.06 -1.11
C MET A 47 -13.50 -6.22 -1.80
N ILE A 48 -13.02 -7.45 -2.00
CA ILE A 48 -11.79 -7.69 -2.76
C ILE A 48 -12.05 -7.42 -4.25
N GLU A 49 -11.35 -6.43 -4.82
CA GLU A 49 -11.39 -6.15 -6.25
C GLU A 49 -10.30 -6.90 -7.03
N LYS A 50 -10.49 -7.09 -8.34
CA LYS A 50 -9.53 -7.79 -9.19
C LYS A 50 -8.14 -7.13 -9.19
N GLU A 51 -8.09 -5.81 -9.06
CA GLU A 51 -6.85 -5.03 -8.94
C GLU A 51 -6.11 -5.31 -7.63
N MET A 52 -6.79 -5.80 -6.58
CA MET A 52 -6.18 -6.15 -5.30
C MET A 52 -5.49 -7.52 -5.33
N ILE A 53 -5.98 -8.46 -6.13
CA ILE A 53 -5.41 -9.82 -6.26
C ILE A 53 -3.90 -9.78 -6.55
N PRO A 54 -3.39 -9.05 -7.57
CA PRO A 54 -1.95 -8.97 -7.82
C PRO A 54 -1.20 -8.24 -6.71
N LEU A 55 -1.83 -7.29 -6.00
CA LEU A 55 -1.22 -6.59 -4.86
C LEU A 55 -1.05 -7.53 -3.66
N ILE A 56 -2.01 -8.42 -3.43
CA ILE A 56 -1.96 -9.48 -2.41
C ILE A 56 -0.87 -10.50 -2.75
N LYS A 57 -0.87 -11.00 -4.00
CA LYS A 57 0.14 -11.98 -4.47
C LYS A 57 1.57 -11.45 -4.40
N GLN A 58 1.75 -10.15 -4.60
CA GLN A 58 3.06 -9.48 -4.49
C GLN A 58 3.33 -8.93 -3.08
N GLU A 59 2.46 -9.21 -2.11
CA GLU A 59 2.59 -8.82 -0.71
C GLU A 59 2.71 -7.29 -0.49
N PHE A 60 2.22 -6.48 -1.42
CA PHE A 60 2.07 -5.04 -1.22
C PHE A 60 0.91 -4.72 -0.28
N ILE A 61 -0.10 -5.59 -0.26
CA ILE A 61 -1.18 -5.58 0.73
C ILE A 61 -1.37 -7.01 1.25
N ALA A 62 -1.80 -7.16 2.50
CA ALA A 62 -2.12 -8.45 3.10
C ALA A 62 -3.46 -8.36 3.81
N ILE A 63 -4.28 -9.41 3.72
CA ILE A 63 -5.55 -9.48 4.45
C ILE A 63 -5.24 -9.61 5.94
N ASN A 64 -5.95 -8.83 6.75
CA ASN A 64 -5.92 -8.93 8.20
C ASN A 64 -6.99 -9.93 8.66
N GLU A 65 -6.60 -11.19 8.82
CA GLU A 65 -7.52 -12.31 9.12
C GLU A 65 -8.18 -12.24 10.51
N ILE A 66 -7.63 -11.45 11.43
CA ILE A 66 -8.19 -11.26 12.79
C ILE A 66 -9.24 -10.15 12.86
N TYR A 67 -9.58 -9.51 11.74
CA TYR A 67 -10.59 -8.46 11.69
C TYR A 67 -12.00 -9.06 11.58
N GLU A 68 -12.86 -8.76 12.55
CA GLU A 68 -14.23 -9.30 12.64
C GLU A 68 -15.33 -8.29 12.23
N GLY A 69 -14.95 -7.14 11.67
CA GLY A 69 -15.91 -6.12 11.22
C GLY A 69 -16.44 -6.34 9.81
N GLU A 70 -17.28 -5.43 9.34
CA GLU A 70 -17.82 -5.48 7.97
C GLU A 70 -16.74 -5.16 6.91
N GLY A 71 -16.77 -5.91 5.81
CA GLY A 71 -15.83 -5.76 4.70
C GLY A 71 -14.49 -6.46 4.98
N PHE A 72 -13.41 -5.87 4.47
CA PHE A 72 -12.07 -6.43 4.55
C PHE A 72 -11.10 -5.41 5.15
N SER A 73 -10.24 -5.90 6.04
CA SER A 73 -9.12 -5.13 6.60
C SER A 73 -7.82 -5.59 5.94
N PHE A 74 -6.98 -4.63 5.56
CA PHE A 74 -5.71 -4.90 4.89
C PHE A 74 -4.55 -4.18 5.57
N PHE A 75 -3.46 -4.90 5.79
CA PHE A 75 -2.15 -4.31 6.04
C PHE A 75 -1.57 -3.80 4.73
N ILE A 76 -1.23 -2.52 4.67
CA ILE A 76 -0.70 -1.86 3.47
C ILE A 76 0.81 -1.68 3.62
N LEU A 77 1.58 -2.19 2.67
CA LEU A 77 3.04 -2.11 2.63
C LEU A 77 3.71 -2.49 3.96
N GLN A 78 3.22 -3.55 4.62
CA GLN A 78 3.71 -3.98 5.94
C GLN A 78 5.23 -4.23 5.97
N LYS A 79 5.80 -4.68 4.83
CA LYS A 79 7.24 -4.92 4.66
C LYS A 79 8.04 -3.64 4.32
N ALA A 80 7.37 -2.50 4.14
CA ALA A 80 7.95 -1.20 3.78
C ALA A 80 7.28 0.01 4.50
N PRO A 81 7.37 0.08 5.84
CA PRO A 81 6.70 1.12 6.62
C PRO A 81 7.25 2.54 6.37
N TYR A 82 8.54 2.70 6.03
CA TYR A 82 9.10 4.03 5.72
C TYR A 82 8.55 4.55 4.39
N LEU A 83 8.47 3.68 3.39
CA LEU A 83 7.87 3.96 2.09
C LEU A 83 6.41 4.31 2.23
N LEU A 84 5.62 3.55 3.00
CA LEU A 84 4.23 3.88 3.29
C LEU A 84 4.10 5.30 3.86
N ARG A 85 4.91 5.65 4.85
CA ARG A 85 4.90 6.99 5.46
C ARG A 85 5.22 8.08 4.45
N GLN A 86 6.21 7.87 3.58
CA GLN A 86 6.55 8.83 2.53
C GLN A 86 5.41 8.98 1.51
N LEU A 87 4.86 7.87 1.01
CA LEU A 87 3.76 7.88 0.05
C LEU A 87 2.49 8.52 0.63
N LYS A 88 2.19 8.27 1.90
CA LYS A 88 1.06 8.89 2.61
C LYS A 88 1.24 10.40 2.78
N LYS A 89 2.46 10.90 3.04
CA LYS A 89 2.75 12.34 3.07
C LYS A 89 2.48 12.99 1.71
N LEU A 90 2.88 12.34 0.62
CA LEU A 90 2.61 12.82 -0.74
C LEU A 90 1.10 12.84 -1.05
N GLY A 91 0.35 11.83 -0.60
CA GLY A 91 -1.09 11.73 -0.81
C GLY A 91 -1.94 12.74 -0.04
N LYS A 92 -1.37 13.46 0.94
CA LYS A 92 -2.04 14.55 1.68
C LYS A 92 -1.95 15.92 0.98
N ILE A 93 -1.06 16.05 -0.01
CA ILE A 93 -0.74 17.34 -0.66
C ILE A 93 -1.50 17.50 -2.00
N GLY A 94 -2.46 16.62 -2.31
CA GLY A 94 -3.24 16.67 -3.56
C GLY A 94 -4.64 16.14 -3.43
#